data_AF-A0A1G2PS12-F1
#
_entry.id   AF-A0A1G2PS12-F1
#
_cell.length_a   1.000
_cell.length_b   1.000
_cell.length_c   1.000
_cell.angle_alpha   90.00
_cell.angle_beta   90.00
_cell.angle_gamma   90.00
#
_symmetry.space_group_name_H-M   'P 1'
#
loop_
_entity.id
_entity.type
_entity.pdbx_description
1 polymer ?
#
loop_
_entity_poly.entity_id
_entity_poly.type
_entity_poly.pdbx_seq_one_letter_code
_entity_poly.pdbx_strand_id
1 'polypeptide(L)'
;MEIRFRFKIFSLSLAFAAVLNILLWLIIWFKFPPSDIPYAIRYSILSGADIFGTQNTLLVLPTLGSAMLIINGLLAFLLRKKEVFLSYVFLVMSVIVQLFLLIALFGLLKFNGQI
;
A
#
# COMPACT_ATOMS: atom_id res chain seq x y z
N MET A 1 -1.22 -33.44 -4.87
CA MET A 1 -2.26 -32.39 -4.97
C MET A 1 -1.88 -31.11 -4.22
N GLU A 2 -1.24 -31.21 -3.04
CA GLU A 2 -0.87 -30.06 -2.19
C GLU A 2 0.07 -29.02 -2.84
N ILE A 3 1.03 -29.43 -3.67
CA ILE A 3 2.02 -28.51 -4.26
C ILE A 3 1.36 -27.46 -5.19
N ARG A 4 0.36 -27.87 -5.99
CA ARG A 4 -0.43 -26.95 -6.84
C ARG A 4 -1.24 -25.97 -6.00
N PHE A 5 -1.81 -26.43 -4.88
CA PHE A 5 -2.61 -25.58 -4.00
C PHE A 5 -1.77 -24.49 -3.32
N ARG A 6 -0.59 -24.86 -2.81
CA ARG A 6 0.37 -23.91 -2.23
C ARG A 6 0.86 -22.87 -3.25
N PHE A 7 1.06 -23.29 -4.51
CA PHE A 7 1.41 -22.35 -5.59
C PHE A 7 0.28 -21.36 -5.91
N LYS A 8 -0.96 -21.84 -5.94
CA LYS A 8 -2.13 -20.98 -6.17
C LYS A 8 -2.29 -19.95 -5.07
N ILE A 9 -2.19 -20.33 -3.79
CA ILE A 9 -2.29 -19.39 -2.66
C ILE A 9 -1.18 -18.34 -2.76
N PHE A 10 0.06 -18.77 -2.97
CA PHE A 10 1.20 -17.86 -3.12
C PHE A 10 0.95 -16.81 -4.20
N SER A 11 0.57 -17.25 -5.40
CA SER A 11 0.31 -16.36 -6.52
C SER A 11 -0.90 -15.46 -6.28
N LEU A 12 -1.96 -15.98 -5.65
CA LEU A 12 -3.17 -15.23 -5.37
C LEU A 12 -2.92 -14.12 -4.34
N SER A 13 -2.16 -14.40 -3.27
CA SER A 13 -1.80 -13.41 -2.25
C SER A 13 -0.97 -12.27 -2.84
N LEU A 14 0.02 -12.59 -3.69
CA LEU A 14 0.81 -11.56 -4.37
C LEU A 14 -0.01 -10.76 -5.37
N ALA A 15 -0.86 -11.42 -6.17
CA ALA A 15 -1.74 -10.74 -7.11
C ALA A 15 -2.71 -9.81 -6.38
N PHE A 16 -3.28 -10.25 -5.26
CA PHE A 16 -4.17 -9.43 -4.44
C PHE A 16 -3.43 -8.21 -3.86
N ALA A 17 -2.25 -8.39 -3.28
CA ALA A 17 -1.43 -7.28 -2.79
C ALA A 17 -1.05 -6.30 -3.92
N ALA A 18 -0.75 -6.81 -5.12
CA ALA A 18 -0.41 -5.98 -6.28
C ALA A 18 -1.62 -5.16 -6.74
N VAL A 19 -2.82 -5.76 -6.78
CA VAL A 19 -4.06 -5.03 -7.08
C VAL A 19 -4.31 -3.93 -6.07
N LEU A 20 -4.15 -4.20 -4.77
CA LEU A 20 -4.28 -3.16 -3.73
C LEU A 20 -3.27 -2.02 -3.95
N ASN A 21 -2.03 -2.34 -4.30
CA ASN A 21 -1.01 -1.33 -4.57
C ASN A 21 -1.36 -0.49 -5.81
N ILE A 22 -1.84 -1.12 -6.90
CA ILE A 22 -2.31 -0.42 -8.10
C ILE A 22 -3.50 0.49 -7.75
N LEU A 23 -4.43 0.05 -6.89
CA LEU A 23 -5.52 0.88 -6.43
C LEU A 23 -5.02 2.13 -5.69
N LEU A 24 -3.96 2.03 -4.87
CA LEU A 24 -3.35 3.21 -4.24
C LEU A 24 -2.87 4.22 -5.29
N TRP A 25 -2.16 3.75 -6.32
CA TRP A 25 -1.70 4.58 -7.43
C TRP A 25 -2.87 5.27 -8.14
N LEU A 26 -3.91 4.51 -8.50
CA LEU A 26 -5.07 5.04 -9.21
C LEU A 26 -5.83 6.07 -8.36
N ILE A 27 -6.06 5.78 -7.08
CA ILE A 27 -6.76 6.70 -6.18
C ILE A 27 -5.98 8.01 -6.08
N ILE A 28 -4.66 7.97 -5.87
CA ILE A 28 -3.85 9.20 -5.78
C ILE A 28 -3.88 9.96 -7.10
N TRP A 29 -3.76 9.27 -8.22
CA TRP A 29 -3.75 9.90 -9.54
C TRP A 29 -5.06 10.62 -9.86
N PHE A 30 -6.21 10.01 -9.56
CA PHE A 30 -7.52 10.58 -9.91
C PHE A 30 -8.09 11.54 -8.86
N LYS A 31 -7.81 11.33 -7.57
CA LYS A 31 -8.38 12.15 -6.49
C LYS A 31 -7.49 13.32 -6.09
N PHE A 32 -6.18 13.24 -6.29
CA PHE A 32 -5.26 14.31 -5.91
C PHE A 32 -4.61 14.86 -7.18
N PRO A 33 -5.29 15.72 -7.97
CA PRO A 33 -4.67 16.32 -9.14
C PRO A 33 -3.41 17.14 -8.76
N PRO A 34 -2.50 17.39 -9.72
CA PRO A 34 -1.37 18.26 -9.48
C PRO A 34 -1.89 19.64 -9.08
N SER A 35 -1.54 20.08 -7.88
CA SER A 35 -1.95 21.35 -7.29
C SER A 35 -0.74 22.00 -6.65
N ASP A 36 -0.61 23.31 -6.83
CA ASP A 36 0.41 24.13 -6.17
C ASP A 36 0.09 24.33 -4.68
N ILE A 37 -1.17 24.08 -4.27
CA ILE A 37 -1.62 24.15 -2.89
C ILE A 37 -1.43 22.78 -2.23
N PRO A 38 -0.72 22.68 -1.09
CA PRO A 38 -0.49 21.40 -0.43
C PRO A 38 -1.75 20.83 0.21
N TYR A 39 -1.84 19.50 0.28
CA TYR A 39 -2.99 18.80 0.88
C TYR A 39 -2.88 18.74 2.41
N ALA A 40 -3.97 18.93 3.15
CA ALA A 40 -3.94 18.94 4.61
C ALA A 40 -3.96 17.52 5.19
N ILE A 41 -3.13 17.24 6.19
CA ILE A 41 -3.14 15.95 6.92
C ILE A 41 -3.75 16.08 8.30
N ARG A 42 -3.51 17.20 8.99
CA ARG A 42 -4.00 17.39 10.35
C ARG A 42 -4.51 18.81 10.52
N TYR A 43 -5.68 18.98 11.10
CA TYR A 43 -6.13 20.28 11.57
C TYR A 43 -5.87 20.38 13.08
N SER A 44 -5.13 21.40 13.49
CA SER A 44 -4.94 21.76 14.89
C SER A 44 -5.63 23.09 15.18
N ILE A 45 -6.33 23.17 16.31
CA ILE A 45 -7.04 24.38 16.74
C ILE A 45 -6.04 25.52 17.01
N LEU A 46 -4.82 25.20 17.48
CA LEU A 46 -3.79 26.19 17.79
C LEU A 46 -2.88 26.54 16.61
N SER A 47 -2.65 25.64 15.65
CA SER A 47 -1.66 25.84 14.58
C SER A 47 -2.25 25.85 13.16
N GLY A 48 -3.57 25.71 13.00
CA GLY A 48 -4.21 25.61 11.69
C GLY A 48 -4.01 24.24 11.02
N ALA A 49 -4.17 24.20 9.70
CA ALA A 49 -3.94 22.99 8.90
C ALA A 49 -2.44 22.70 8.74
N ASP A 50 -2.02 21.51 9.16
CA ASP A 50 -0.72 20.94 8.85
C ASP A 50 -0.78 20.44 7.40
N ILE A 51 -0.11 21.21 6.53
CA ILE A 51 -0.07 21.00 5.07
C ILE A 51 1.03 20.01 4.73
N PHE A 52 0.70 18.99 3.96
CA PHE A 52 1.60 17.93 3.54
C PHE A 52 1.62 17.79 2.03
N GLY A 53 2.58 18.51 1.44
CA GLY A 53 3.07 18.27 0.09
C GLY A 53 2.04 18.36 -1.04
N THR A 54 2.55 18.16 -2.25
CA THR A 54 1.75 18.10 -3.48
C THR A 54 1.43 16.65 -3.82
N GLN A 55 0.75 16.41 -4.94
CA GLN A 55 0.50 15.06 -5.44
C GLN A 55 1.77 14.19 -5.49
N ASN A 56 2.92 14.78 -5.84
CA ASN A 56 4.21 14.07 -5.90
C ASN A 56 4.63 13.52 -4.53
N THR A 57 4.35 14.25 -3.45
CA THR A 57 4.62 13.80 -2.08
C THR A 57 3.70 12.64 -1.71
N LEU A 58 2.44 12.68 -2.14
CA LEU A 58 1.48 11.58 -1.91
C LEU A 58 1.85 10.30 -2.67
N LEU A 59 2.48 10.42 -3.85
CA LEU A 59 2.99 9.27 -4.62
C LEU A 59 4.14 8.52 -3.92
N VAL A 60 4.71 9.08 -2.84
CA VAL A 60 5.66 8.35 -1.98
C VAL A 60 4.98 7.16 -1.27
N LEU A 61 3.70 7.28 -0.91
CA LEU A 61 2.95 6.19 -0.27
C LEU A 61 2.86 4.91 -1.14
N PRO A 62 2.35 4.98 -2.39
CA PRO A 62 2.22 3.80 -3.22
C PRO A 62 3.58 3.27 -3.68
N THR A 63 4.60 4.11 -3.87
CA THR A 63 5.98 3.67 -4.19
C THR A 63 6.61 2.88 -3.03
N LEU A 64 6.48 3.35 -1.78
CA LEU A 64 6.89 2.59 -0.60
C LEU A 64 6.12 1.28 -0.48
N GLY A 65 4.81 1.31 -0.78
CA GLY A 65 3.99 0.11 -0.87
C GLY A 65 4.51 -0.88 -1.92
N SER A 66 4.92 -0.41 -3.10
CA SER A 66 5.48 -1.27 -4.15
C SER A 66 6.81 -1.88 -3.70
N ALA A 67 7.69 -1.09 -3.08
CA ALA A 67 8.97 -1.57 -2.55
C ALA A 67 8.77 -2.66 -1.49
N MET A 68 7.86 -2.45 -0.53
CA MET A 68 7.53 -3.45 0.49
C MET A 68 6.94 -4.73 -0.12
N LEU A 69 6.09 -4.61 -1.14
CA LEU A 69 5.55 -5.77 -1.85
C LEU A 69 6.65 -6.58 -2.54
N ILE A 70 7.58 -5.90 -3.23
CA ILE A 70 8.71 -6.55 -3.91
C ILE A 70 9.61 -7.25 -2.90
N ILE A 71 9.99 -6.58 -1.81
CA ILE A 71 10.87 -7.13 -0.78
C ILE A 71 10.21 -8.35 -0.13
N ASN A 72 8.97 -8.22 0.34
CA ASN A 72 8.25 -9.31 0.99
C ASN A 72 7.98 -10.47 0.02
N GLY A 73 7.64 -10.19 -1.23
CA GLY A 73 7.43 -11.20 -2.26
C GLY A 73 8.72 -11.96 -2.61
N LEU A 74 9.85 -11.27 -2.70
CA LEU A 74 11.16 -11.88 -2.93
C LEU A 74 11.57 -12.76 -1.75
N LEU A 75 11.45 -12.26 -0.52
CA LEU A 75 11.73 -13.05 0.69
C LEU A 75 10.82 -14.28 0.78
N ALA A 76 9.52 -14.11 0.53
CA ALA A 76 8.59 -15.22 0.50
C ALA A 76 8.97 -16.26 -0.57
N PHE A 77 9.40 -15.83 -1.75
CA PHE A 77 9.84 -16.73 -2.83
C PHE A 77 11.10 -17.52 -2.45
N LEU A 78 12.12 -16.85 -1.92
CA LEU A 78 13.39 -17.47 -1.51
C LEU A 78 13.19 -18.49 -0.36
N LEU A 79 12.30 -18.16 0.58
CA LEU A 79 12.02 -19.00 1.74
C LEU A 79 11.04 -20.14 1.45
N ARG A 80 10.30 -20.09 0.34
CA ARG A 80 9.21 -21.04 0.02
C ARG A 80 9.60 -22.52 0.09
N LYS A 81 10.86 -22.85 -0.24
CA LYS A 81 11.37 -24.23 -0.22
C LYS A 81 12.09 -24.60 1.08
N LYS A 82 12.60 -23.60 1.82
CA LYS A 82 13.38 -23.79 3.05
C LYS A 82 12.50 -23.75 4.29
N GLU A 83 11.71 -22.68 4.41
CA GLU A 83 10.90 -22.34 5.58
C GLU A 83 9.50 -21.91 5.13
N VAL A 84 8.62 -22.90 4.97
CA VAL A 84 7.27 -22.68 4.44
C VAL A 84 6.47 -21.72 5.33
N PHE A 85 6.58 -21.86 6.65
CA PHE A 85 5.88 -20.98 7.60
C PHE A 85 6.31 -19.53 7.41
N LEU A 86 7.62 -19.27 7.38
CA LEU A 86 8.17 -17.92 7.25
C LEU A 86 7.81 -17.30 5.89
N SER A 87 7.78 -18.10 4.81
CA SER A 87 7.31 -17.66 3.49
C SER A 87 5.85 -17.15 3.53
N TYR A 88 4.96 -17.85 4.23
CA TYR A 88 3.58 -17.40 4.40
C TYR A 88 3.47 -16.14 5.28
N VAL A 89 4.31 -16.00 6.31
CA VAL A 89 4.36 -14.77 7.11
C VAL A 89 4.67 -13.56 6.22
N PHE A 90 5.68 -13.65 5.35
CA PHE A 90 6.02 -12.56 4.43
C PHE A 90 4.89 -12.27 3.41
N LEU A 91 4.19 -13.30 2.90
CA LEU A 91 3.03 -13.08 2.03
C LEU A 91 1.90 -12.33 2.75
N VAL A 92 1.56 -12.77 3.96
CA VAL A 92 0.48 -12.15 4.76
C VAL A 92 0.87 -10.72 5.11
N MET A 93 2.12 -10.48 5.53
CA MET A 93 2.62 -9.14 5.79
C MET A 93 2.58 -8.24 4.57
N SER A 94 2.88 -8.77 3.38
CA SER A 94 2.72 -8.01 2.13
C SER A 94 1.28 -7.53 1.93
N VAL A 95 0.27 -8.36 2.20
CA VAL A 95 -1.14 -7.97 2.09
C VAL A 95 -1.52 -6.96 3.17
N ILE A 96 -1.12 -7.21 4.42
CA ILE A 96 -1.40 -6.33 5.56
C ILE A 96 -0.86 -4.92 5.30
N VAL A 97 0.39 -4.79 4.84
CA VAL A 97 1.00 -3.49 4.53
C VAL A 97 0.15 -2.72 3.50
N GLN A 98 -0.29 -3.37 2.42
CA GLN A 98 -1.12 -2.69 1.41
C GLN A 98 -2.47 -2.24 1.98
N LEU A 99 -3.10 -3.04 2.85
CA LEU A 99 -4.35 -2.69 3.51
C LEU A 99 -4.17 -1.47 4.43
N PHE A 100 -3.11 -1.42 5.24
CA PHE A 100 -2.81 -0.27 6.09
C PHE A 100 -2.54 1.00 5.29
N LEU A 101 -1.80 0.91 4.18
CA LEU A 101 -1.57 2.04 3.28
C LEU A 101 -2.89 2.52 2.66
N LEU A 102 -3.79 1.60 2.31
CA LEU A 102 -5.10 1.95 1.76
C LEU A 102 -5.97 2.66 2.80
N ILE A 103 -6.00 2.16 4.03
CA ILE A 103 -6.71 2.80 5.15
C ILE A 103 -6.15 4.21 5.40
N ALA A 104 -4.82 4.38 5.40
CA ALA A 104 -4.20 5.69 5.56
C ALA A 104 -4.61 6.65 4.44
N LEU A 105 -4.63 6.19 3.18
CA LEU A 105 -5.07 6.99 2.04
C LEU A 105 -6.56 7.36 2.12
N PHE A 106 -7.43 6.45 2.56
CA PHE A 106 -8.84 6.76 2.81
C PHE A 106 -9.02 7.84 3.89
N GLY A 107 -8.21 7.80 4.94
CA GLY A 107 -8.15 8.87 5.94
C GLY A 107 -7.85 10.21 5.28
N LEU A 108 -6.81 10.28 4.45
CA LEU A 108 -6.42 11.50 3.73
C LEU A 108 -7.53 12.01 2.80
N LEU A 109 -8.20 11.13 2.07
CA LEU A 109 -9.32 11.51 1.22
C LEU A 109 -10.46 12.17 2.02
N LYS A 110 -10.84 11.55 3.14
CA LYS A 110 -11.91 12.06 4.00
C LYS A 110 -11.56 13.42 4.60
N PHE A 111 -10.32 13.61 5.05
CA PHE A 111 -9.87 14.88 5.61
C PHE A 111 -9.82 16.01 4.57
N ASN A 112 -9.56 15.69 3.30
CA ASN A 112 -9.50 16.67 2.22
C ASN A 112 -10.84 16.81 1.45
N GLY A 113 -11.94 16.26 1.96
CA GLY A 113 -13.28 16.39 1.36
C GLY A 113 -13.42 15.75 -0.03
N GLN A 114 -12.57 14.76 -0.35
CA GLN A 114 -12.51 14.08 -1.64
C GLN A 114 -13.51 12.91 -1.77
N ILE A 115 -14.11 12.51 -0.63
CA ILE A 115 -15.15 11.49 -0.44
C ILE A 115 -16.01 11.85 0.78
#